data_AF-A0A417UC13-F1
#
_entry.id   AF-A0A417UC13-F1
#
_cell.length_a   1.000
_cell.length_b   1.000
_cell.length_c   1.000
_cell.angle_alpha   90.00
_cell.angle_beta   90.00
_cell.angle_gamma   90.00
#
_symmetry.space_group_name_H-M   'P 1'
#
loop_
_entity.id
_entity.type
_entity.pdbx_description
1 polymer ?
#
loop_
_entity_poly.entity_id
_entity_poly.type
_entity_poly.pdbx_seq_one_letter_code
_entity_poly.pdbx_strand_id
1 'polypeptide(L)' 'MKPCQSFQCPVEATLQLIGGKYKSLILWHLIGKTLRFNELGKLIKSATPKMLTQQLRELENDGLINRVVYPVVPPKTEYS' A
#
# COMPACT_ATOMS: atom_id res chain seq x y z
N MET A 1 -7.55 18.74 0.21
CA MET A 1 -7.19 18.60 1.64
C MET A 1 -8.24 17.71 2.28
N LYS A 2 -7.89 16.51 2.77
CA LYS A 2 -8.85 15.68 3.54
C LYS A 2 -9.23 16.47 4.81
N PRO A 3 -10.51 16.55 5.19
CA PRO A 3 -10.91 17.21 6.42
C PRO A 3 -10.23 16.52 7.62
N CYS A 4 -9.83 17.30 8.62
CA CYS A 4 -9.30 16.78 9.87
C CYS A 4 -10.44 16.07 10.61
N GLN A 5 -10.62 14.76 10.32
CA GLN A 5 -11.57 13.93 11.06
C GLN A 5 -11.06 13.85 12.49
N SER A 6 -11.82 14.41 13.42
CA SER A 6 -11.59 14.23 14.85
C SER A 6 -11.94 12.78 15.20
N PHE A 7 -10.97 11.88 15.03
CA PHE A 7 -11.13 10.52 15.50
C PHE A 7 -11.24 10.55 17.02
N GLN A 8 -12.42 10.25 17.55
CA GLN A 8 -12.61 10.14 18.99
C GLN A 8 -11.91 8.90 19.56
N CYS A 9 -11.59 7.93 18.69
CA CYS A 9 -10.90 6.70 19.04
C CYS A 9 -9.66 6.49 18.14
N PRO A 10 -8.44 6.42 18.71
CA PRO A 10 -7.23 6.16 17.92
C PRO A 10 -7.24 4.78 17.24
N VAL A 11 -8.01 3.83 17.79
CA VAL A 11 -8.21 2.50 17.18
C VAL A 11 -9.01 2.63 15.88
N GLU A 12 -10.07 3.45 15.87
CA GLU A 12 -10.87 3.68 14.67
C GLU A 12 -10.06 4.38 13.58
N ALA A 13 -9.26 5.38 13.94
CA ALA A 13 -8.33 6.05 13.02
C ALA A 13 -7.38 5.04 12.35
N THR A 14 -6.78 4.19 13.18
CA THR A 14 -5.84 3.15 12.70
C THR A 14 -6.56 2.17 11.79
N LEU A 15 -7.73 1.66 12.20
CA LEU A 15 -8.53 0.75 11.40
C LEU A 15 -9.00 1.37 10.08
N GLN A 16 -9.22 2.67 9.97
CA GLN A 16 -9.54 3.27 8.68
C GLN A 16 -8.34 3.29 7.72
N LEU A 17 -7.14 3.47 8.27
CA LEU A 17 -5.90 3.52 7.49
C LEU A 17 -5.46 2.12 7.03
N ILE A 18 -5.39 1.16 7.94
CA ILE A 18 -4.90 -0.22 7.65
C ILE A 18 -6.02 -1.23 7.43
N GLY A 19 -7.27 -0.88 7.74
CA GLY A 19 -8.44 -1.74 7.54
C GLY A 19 -8.81 -1.82 6.08
N GLY A 20 -8.24 -2.83 5.43
CA GLY A 20 -8.58 -3.25 4.09
C GLY A 20 -8.14 -4.69 3.93
N LYS A 21 -8.79 -5.43 3.03
CA LYS A 21 -8.54 -6.87 2.85
C LYS A 21 -7.04 -7.20 2.63
N TYR A 22 -6.30 -6.29 1.99
CA TYR A 22 -4.90 -6.51 1.65
C TYR A 22 -3.93 -5.46 2.21
N LYS A 23 -4.40 -4.35 2.80
CA LYS A 23 -3.51 -3.27 3.29
C LYS A 23 -2.51 -3.77 4.32
N SER A 24 -2.97 -4.44 5.37
CA SER A 24 -2.09 -5.00 6.41
C SER A 24 -1.11 -6.03 5.87
N LEU A 25 -1.50 -6.86 4.90
CA LEU A 25 -0.61 -7.84 4.27
C LEU A 25 0.47 -7.17 3.41
N ILE A 26 0.09 -6.14 2.64
CA ILE A 26 1.05 -5.35 1.85
C ILE A 26 2.08 -4.73 2.78
N LEU A 27 1.63 -4.04 3.85
CA LEU A 27 2.51 -3.42 4.83
C LEU A 27 3.44 -4.45 5.46
N TRP A 28 2.90 -5.60 5.91
CA TRP A 28 3.70 -6.67 6.48
C TRP A 28 4.82 -7.17 5.56
N HIS A 29 4.54 -7.32 4.26
CA HIS A 29 5.54 -7.74 3.28
C HIS A 29 6.61 -6.67 2.98
N LEU A 30 6.28 -5.39 3.17
CA LEU A 30 7.18 -4.26 2.95
C LEU A 30 8.03 -3.90 4.19
N ILE A 31 7.73 -4.47 5.36
CA ILE A 31 8.55 -4.26 6.57
C ILE A 31 10.00 -4.70 6.29
N GLY A 32 10.92 -3.72 6.28
CA GLY A 32 12.35 -3.93 6.07
C GLY A 32 12.74 -4.38 4.67
N LYS A 33 11.84 -4.28 3.68
CA LYS A 33 12.07 -4.74 2.30
C LYS A 33 11.43 -3.81 1.28
N THR A 34 12.13 -3.58 0.18
CA THR A 34 11.56 -2.92 -1.00
C THR A 34 11.14 -3.99 -2.01
N LEU A 35 9.89 -3.93 -2.48
CA LEU A 35 9.33 -4.91 -3.42
C LEU A 35 8.76 -4.25 -4.67
N ARG A 36 8.82 -4.93 -5.80
CA ARG A 36 8.16 -4.52 -7.04
C ARG A 36 6.71 -5.02 -7.08
N PHE A 37 5.90 -4.40 -7.94
CA PHE A 37 4.49 -4.79 -8.12
C PHE A 37 4.30 -6.29 -8.37
N ASN A 38 5.12 -6.88 -9.23
CA ASN A 38 5.04 -8.30 -9.57
C ASN A 38 5.45 -9.22 -8.39
N GLU A 39 6.33 -8.75 -7.51
CA GLU A 39 6.74 -9.51 -6.32
C GLU A 39 5.63 -9.52 -5.29
N LEU A 40 5.00 -8.36 -5.04
CA LEU A 40 3.80 -8.26 -4.20
C LEU A 40 2.66 -9.12 -4.75
N GLY A 41 2.41 -9.12 -6.06
CA GLY A 41 1.38 -9.98 -6.67
C GLY A 41 1.65 -11.48 -6.51
N LYS A 42 2.92 -11.91 -6.50
CA LYS A 42 3.31 -13.30 -6.24
C LYS A 42 3.11 -13.71 -4.78
N LEU A 43 3.30 -12.78 -3.85
CA LEU A 43 3.11 -13.00 -2.42
C LEU A 43 1.62 -12.98 -2.05
N ILE A 44 0.84 -12.07 -2.63
CA ILE A 44 -0.58 -11.84 -2.35
C ILE A 44 -1.43 -12.39 -3.51
N LYS A 45 -1.35 -13.70 -3.77
CA LYS A 45 -2.02 -14.35 -4.92
C LYS A 45 -3.54 -14.21 -4.93
N SER A 46 -4.15 -13.95 -3.77
CA SER A 46 -5.59 -13.73 -3.62
C SER A 46 -6.06 -12.37 -4.12
N ALA A 47 -5.15 -11.41 -4.29
CA ALA A 47 -5.48 -10.08 -4.81
C ALA A 47 -5.37 -10.07 -6.33
N THR A 48 -6.41 -9.60 -7.01
CA THR A 48 -6.30 -9.30 -8.45
C THR A 48 -5.35 -8.11 -8.65
N PRO A 49 -4.68 -7.98 -9.82
CA PRO A 49 -3.80 -6.84 -10.09
C PRO A 49 -4.49 -5.48 -9.90
N LYS A 50 -5.78 -5.39 -10.27
CA LYS A 50 -6.60 -4.19 -10.05
C LYS A 50 -6.77 -3.88 -8.56
N MET A 51 -7.10 -4.87 -7.74
CA MET A 51 -7.25 -4.70 -6.30
C MET A 51 -5.92 -4.31 -5.64
N LEU A 52 -4.83 -4.98 -6.00
CA LEU A 52 -3.50 -4.67 -5.46
C LEU A 52 -3.09 -3.22 -5.81
N THR A 53 -3.32 -2.80 -7.06
CA THR A 53 -3.04 -1.43 -7.51
C THR A 53 -3.85 -0.39 -6.72
N GLN A 54 -5.14 -0.66 -6.50
CA GLN A 54 -6.02 0.23 -5.74
C GLN A 54 -5.53 0.38 -4.29
N GLN A 55 -5.20 -0.74 -3.63
CA GLN A 55 -4.74 -0.73 -2.24
C GLN A 55 -3.36 -0.08 -2.09
N LEU A 56 -2.43 -0.29 -3.02
CA LEU A 56 -1.13 0.39 -3.03
C LEU A 56 -1.29 1.91 -3.18
N ARG A 57 -2.17 2.38 -4.06
CA ARG A 57 -2.46 3.82 -4.21
C ARG A 57 -3.09 4.43 -2.97
N GLU A 58 -3.98 3.70 -2.30
CA GLU A 58 -4.56 4.15 -1.03
C GLU A 58 -3.49 4.29 0.05
N LEU A 59 -2.63 3.28 0.21
CA LEU A 59 -1.52 3.31 1.17
C LEU A 59 -0.52 4.44 0.84
N GLU A 60 -0.24 4.69 -0.44
CA GLU A 60 0.62 5.79 -0.90
C GLU A 60 -0.02 7.16 -0.56
N ASN A 61 -1.31 7.33 -0.84
CA ASN A 61 -2.05 8.55 -0.52
C ASN A 61 -2.20 8.81 0.98
N ASP A 62 -2.26 7.74 1.78
CA ASP A 62 -2.30 7.79 3.24
C ASP A 62 -0.89 7.95 3.86
N GLY A 63 0.17 7.96 3.03
CA GLY A 63 1.56 8.16 3.45
C GLY A 63 2.18 6.97 4.17
N LEU A 64 1.59 5.77 4.03
CA LEU A 64 2.03 4.55 4.70
C LEU A 64 3.08 3.77 3.90
N ILE A 65 3.16 3.99 2.58
CA ILE A 65 4.18 3.42 1.71
C ILE A 65 4.75 4.50 0.80
N ASN A 66 6.00 4.34 0.41
CA ASN A 66 6.64 5.15 -0.61
C ASN A 66 6.72 4.37 -1.92
N ARG A 67 6.36 5.03 -3.03
CA ARG A 67 6.45 4.47 -4.38
C ARG A 67 7.50 5.20 -5.18
N VAL A 68 8.50 4.47 -5.66
CA VAL A 68 9.55 5.02 -6.52
C VAL A 68 9.38 4.47 -7.94
N VAL A 69 9.27 5.38 -8.91
CA VAL A 69 9.25 5.05 -10.33
C VAL A 69 10.64 5.30 -10.90
N TYR A 70 11.26 4.27 -11.47
CA TYR A 70 12.55 4.41 -12.12
C TYR A 70 12.35 4.48 -13.64
N PRO A 71 12.79 5.57 -14.29
CA PRO A 71 12.69 5.75 -15.73
C PRO A 71 13.78 4.95 -16.46
N VAL A 72 13.75 3.63 -16.32
CA VAL A 72 14.60 2.69 -17.06
C VAL A 72 13.75 1.98 -18.13
N VAL A 73 14.38 1.34 -19.11
CA VAL A 73 13.67 0.54 -20.12
C VAL A 73 13.85 -0.95 -19.78
N PRO A 74 12.77 -1.71 -19.47
CA PRO A 74 11.39 -1.27 -19.24
C PRO A 74 11.21 -0.58 -17.87
N PRO A 75 10.22 0.32 -17.71
CA PRO A 75 10.04 1.09 -16.48
C PRO A 75 9.75 0.15 -15.31
N LYS A 76 10.43 0.38 -14.18
CA LYS A 76 10.23 -0.37 -12.94
C LYS A 76 9.65 0.51 -11.85
N THR A 77 8.82 -0.10 -11.02
CA THR A 77 8.23 0.53 -9.83
C THR A 77 8.58 -0.29 -8.60
N GLU A 78 8.97 0.41 -7.55
CA GLU A 78 9.33 -0.17 -6.26
C GLU A 78 8.47 0.47 -5.17
N TYR A 79 8.14 -0.34 -4.17
CA TYR A 79 7.34 0.03 -3.00
C TYR A 79 8.15 -0.29 -1.75
N SER A 80 8.13 0.59 -0.76
CA SER A 80 8.79 0.47 0.54
C SER A 80 7.93 1.04 1.64
#